data_AF-A0A9E7Z2T9-F1
#
_entry.id   AF-A0A9E7Z2T9-F1
#
_cell.length_a   1.000
_cell.length_b   1.000
_cell.length_c   1.000
_cell.angle_alpha   90.00
_cell.angle_beta   90.00
_cell.angle_gamma   90.00
#
_symmetry.space_group_name_H-M   'P 1'
#
loop_
_entity.id
_entity.type
_entity.pdbx_description
1 polymer ?
#
loop_
_entity_poly.entity_id
_entity_poly.type
_entity_poly.pdbx_seq_one_letter_code
_entity_poly.pdbx_strand_id
1 'polypeptide(L)'
;MTAAAMMPDQADTMILRILHAYQTRLQGLPRTLDSRAWSECAHGLPADAASWRDACDVLGLRSVALQTLLERAHRLAVLEAGDLRRVLAGRALYARRTALARCIDGAYLSRLNAAVGTALVSAMAARADWQPDAGGPLPRPELQALAHAGLVALVSDGWLTDPSLIRLMRMTLGAAPTGRVGPPALTPLSESFITAVPSIYPELSWLFG
;
A
#
# COMPACT_ATOMS: atom_id res chain seq x y z
N MET A 1 -29.58 15.11 -12.23
CA MET A 1 -28.23 14.60 -11.93
C MET A 1 -27.61 15.50 -10.89
N THR A 2 -27.93 15.25 -9.62
CA THR A 2 -27.48 16.03 -8.47
C THR A 2 -26.13 15.48 -8.03
N ALA A 3 -25.07 16.28 -8.23
CA ALA A 3 -23.84 16.10 -7.50
C ALA A 3 -24.19 16.24 -6.02
N ALA A 4 -24.17 15.12 -5.29
CA ALA A 4 -24.28 15.13 -3.84
C ALA A 4 -23.07 15.93 -3.33
N ALA A 5 -23.33 17.17 -2.93
CA ALA A 5 -22.41 17.93 -2.12
C ALA A 5 -22.11 17.07 -0.89
N MET A 6 -20.90 16.52 -0.84
CA MET A 6 -20.39 15.81 0.32
C MET A 6 -20.56 16.78 1.50
N MET A 7 -21.44 16.43 2.45
CA MET A 7 -21.71 17.29 3.60
C MET A 7 -20.36 17.56 4.29
N PRO A 8 -20.01 18.82 4.59
CA PRO A 8 -18.70 19.18 5.14
C PRO A 8 -18.33 18.35 6.38
N ASP A 9 -19.33 17.98 7.18
CA ASP A 9 -19.21 17.13 8.37
C ASP A 9 -18.64 15.73 8.09
N GLN A 10 -18.99 15.12 6.95
CA GLN A 10 -18.48 13.79 6.56
C GLN A 10 -17.03 13.88 6.06
N ALA A 11 -16.71 14.92 5.31
CA ALA A 11 -15.35 15.16 4.81
C ALA A 11 -14.39 15.44 5.97
N ASP A 12 -14.81 16.27 6.93
CA ASP A 12 -14.04 16.61 8.12
C ASP A 12 -13.82 15.38 9.02
N THR A 13 -14.87 14.57 9.20
CA THR A 13 -14.76 13.29 9.93
C THR A 13 -13.76 12.33 9.27
N MET A 14 -13.77 12.23 7.94
CA MET A 14 -12.81 11.41 7.20
C MET A 14 -11.37 11.92 7.37
N ILE A 15 -11.16 13.24 7.24
CA ILE A 15 -9.84 13.87 7.39
C ILE A 15 -9.28 13.61 8.80
N LEU A 16 -10.10 13.82 9.84
CA LEU A 16 -9.69 13.56 11.22
C LEU A 16 -9.34 12.09 11.44
N ARG A 17 -10.12 11.17 10.84
CA ARG A 17 -9.85 9.73 10.93
C ARG A 17 -8.54 9.33 10.24
N ILE A 18 -8.24 9.90 9.07
CA ILE A 18 -6.97 9.67 8.36
C ILE A 18 -5.79 10.22 9.17
N LEU A 19 -5.90 11.45 9.70
CA LEU A 19 -4.86 12.06 10.53
C LEU A 19 -4.61 11.24 11.80
N HIS A 20 -5.69 10.79 12.45
CA HIS A 20 -5.58 9.95 13.64
C HIS A 20 -4.91 8.60 13.31
N ALA A 21 -5.29 7.95 12.22
CA ALA A 21 -4.66 6.69 11.80
C ALA A 21 -3.17 6.89 11.46
N TYR A 22 -2.82 7.97 10.78
CA TYR A 22 -1.43 8.33 10.49
C TYR A 22 -0.62 8.58 11.76
N GLN A 23 -1.16 9.35 12.70
CA GLN A 23 -0.52 9.62 13.98
C GLN A 23 -0.32 8.33 14.80
N THR A 24 -1.35 7.48 14.90
CA THR A 24 -1.27 6.19 15.57
C THR A 24 -0.21 5.30 14.93
N ARG A 25 -0.09 5.33 13.59
CA ARG A 25 0.95 4.60 12.86
C ARG A 25 2.35 5.07 13.24
N LEU A 26 2.60 6.38 13.28
CA LEU A 26 3.90 6.93 13.68
C LEU A 26 4.23 6.59 15.14
N GLN A 27 3.25 6.67 16.04
CA GLN A 27 3.41 6.33 17.45
C GLN A 27 3.73 4.84 17.68
N GLY A 28 3.11 3.97 16.89
CA GLY A 28 3.34 2.52 16.95
C GLY A 28 4.64 2.06 16.28
N LEU A 29 5.26 2.91 15.44
CA LEU A 29 6.39 2.53 14.61
C LEU A 29 7.57 1.90 15.37
N PRO A 30 8.04 2.45 16.51
CA PRO A 30 9.17 1.88 17.26
C PRO A 30 8.90 0.46 17.75
N ARG A 31 7.63 0.11 18.02
CA ARG A 31 7.23 -1.22 18.49
C ARG A 31 7.05 -2.23 17.37
N THR A 32 6.79 -1.75 16.15
CA THR A 32 6.51 -2.61 14.99
C THR A 32 7.75 -2.94 14.17
N LEU A 33 8.83 -2.16 14.33
CA LEU A 33 10.11 -2.45 13.71
C LEU A 33 10.81 -3.58 14.46
N ASP A 34 11.29 -4.58 13.74
CA ASP A 34 12.17 -5.58 14.34
C ASP A 34 13.53 -4.94 14.70
N SER A 35 14.26 -5.57 15.63
CA SER A 35 15.53 -5.03 16.15
C SER A 35 16.58 -4.83 15.04
N ARG A 36 16.50 -5.62 13.95
CA ARG A 36 17.43 -5.52 12.82
C ARG A 36 17.13 -4.29 11.97
N ALA A 37 15.89 -4.12 11.52
CA ALA A 37 15.43 -2.96 10.78
C ALA A 37 15.66 -1.68 11.57
N TRP A 38 15.43 -1.72 12.89
CA TRP A 38 15.79 -0.61 13.76
C TRP A 38 17.30 -0.32 13.72
N SER A 39 18.16 -1.32 13.92
CA SER A 39 19.62 -1.12 13.90
C SER A 39 20.17 -0.58 12.57
N GLU A 40 19.60 -1.03 11.45
CA GLU A 40 19.98 -0.60 10.10
C GLU A 40 19.60 0.86 9.83
N CYS A 41 18.54 1.36 10.47
CA CYS A 41 18.00 2.71 10.23
C CYS A 41 18.39 3.73 11.30
N ALA A 42 18.52 3.31 12.55
CA ALA A 42 18.57 4.20 13.70
C ALA A 42 19.99 4.55 14.16
N HIS A 43 21.01 4.17 13.39
CA HIS A 43 22.43 4.49 13.64
C HIS A 43 22.89 4.22 15.09
N GLY A 44 22.35 3.17 15.73
CA GLY A 44 22.73 2.76 17.09
C GLY A 44 21.90 3.36 18.24
N LEU A 45 20.82 4.09 17.96
CA LEU A 45 19.92 4.57 19.02
C LEU A 45 19.10 3.43 19.65
N PRO A 46 18.89 3.40 20.97
CA PRO A 46 18.03 2.41 21.62
C PRO A 46 16.54 2.65 21.29
N ALA A 47 15.81 1.60 20.90
CA ALA A 47 14.38 1.70 20.55
C ALA A 47 13.46 2.02 21.73
N ASP A 48 13.93 1.75 22.95
CA ASP A 48 13.25 1.94 24.22
C ASP A 48 13.39 3.35 24.80
N ALA A 49 14.38 4.12 24.35
CA ALA A 49 14.68 5.46 24.86
C ALA A 49 14.13 6.61 24.00
N ALA A 50 13.76 6.33 22.75
CA ALA A 50 13.31 7.37 21.81
C ALA A 50 11.82 7.67 22.00
N SER A 51 11.44 8.95 22.12
CA SER A 51 10.04 9.31 21.87
C SER A 51 9.69 8.96 20.42
N TRP A 52 8.41 8.77 20.09
CA TRP A 52 8.03 8.44 18.72
C TRP A 52 8.44 9.54 17.71
N ARG A 53 8.59 10.79 18.15
CA ARG A 53 9.08 11.89 17.31
C ARG A 53 10.56 11.75 17.03
N ASP A 54 11.36 11.46 18.06
CA ASP A 54 12.80 11.21 17.89
C ASP A 54 13.02 9.99 16.99
N ALA A 55 12.19 8.95 17.16
CA ALA A 55 12.20 7.79 16.28
C ALA A 55 11.91 8.18 14.82
N CYS A 56 10.90 9.02 14.57
CA CYS A 56 10.62 9.52 13.21
C CYS A 56 11.82 10.28 12.63
N ASP A 57 12.43 11.19 13.39
CA ASP A 57 13.57 11.99 12.93
C ASP A 57 14.77 11.11 12.57
N VAL A 58 15.07 10.14 13.42
CA VAL A 58 16.17 9.17 13.27
C VAL A 58 15.93 8.24 12.08
N LEU A 59 14.69 7.82 11.87
CA LEU A 59 14.27 7.04 10.70
C LEU A 59 14.16 7.91 9.44
N GLY A 60 14.36 9.22 9.55
CA GLY A 60 14.28 10.20 8.45
C GLY A 60 12.87 10.34 7.88
N LEU A 61 11.84 10.15 8.70
CA LEU A 61 10.46 10.47 8.39
C LEU A 61 10.21 11.95 8.65
N ARG A 62 9.93 12.71 7.59
CA ARG A 62 9.61 14.14 7.70
C ARG A 62 8.11 14.34 7.91
N SER A 63 7.75 15.53 8.38
CA SER A 63 6.35 15.94 8.39
C SER A 63 5.79 15.95 6.96
N VAL A 64 4.62 15.33 6.80
CA VAL A 64 3.91 15.25 5.53
C VAL A 64 2.77 16.27 5.54
N ALA A 65 2.65 17.05 4.48
CA ALA A 65 1.54 18.00 4.35
C ALA A 65 0.20 17.25 4.26
N LEU A 66 -0.85 17.81 4.86
CA LEU A 66 -2.18 17.20 4.84
C LEU A 66 -2.63 16.91 3.39
N GLN A 67 -2.37 17.82 2.47
CA GLN A 67 -2.75 17.71 1.06
C GLN A 67 -2.12 16.49 0.40
N THR A 68 -0.83 16.23 0.67
CA THR A 68 -0.12 15.03 0.22
C THR A 68 -0.73 13.77 0.80
N LEU A 69 -1.05 13.77 2.10
CA LEU A 69 -1.69 12.62 2.77
C LEU A 69 -3.10 12.35 2.23
N LEU A 70 -3.81 13.37 1.75
CA LEU A 70 -5.13 13.23 1.15
C LEU A 70 -5.10 12.71 -0.29
N GLU A 71 -3.95 12.53 -0.92
CA GLU A 71 -3.86 11.82 -2.20
C GLU A 71 -4.15 10.32 -2.01
N ARG A 72 -5.02 9.73 -2.84
CA ARG A 72 -5.56 8.37 -2.63
C ARG A 72 -4.48 7.30 -2.42
N ALA A 73 -3.40 7.33 -3.19
CA ALA A 73 -2.31 6.37 -3.06
C ALA A 73 -1.50 6.59 -1.77
N HIS A 74 -1.24 7.84 -1.39
CA HIS A 74 -0.54 8.19 -0.15
C HIS A 74 -1.31 7.77 1.11
N ARG A 75 -2.64 7.73 1.07
CA ARG A 75 -3.48 7.24 2.17
C ARG A 75 -3.18 5.79 2.55
N LEU A 76 -2.63 4.98 1.64
CA LEU A 76 -2.20 3.62 1.98
C LEU A 76 -1.16 3.58 3.13
N ALA A 77 -0.44 4.68 3.38
CA ALA A 77 0.59 4.73 4.41
C ALA A 77 0.03 4.60 5.84
N VAL A 78 -1.27 4.83 6.01
CA VAL A 78 -1.95 4.72 7.32
C VAL A 78 -2.41 3.30 7.62
N LEU A 79 -2.35 2.39 6.63
CA LEU A 79 -2.76 1.00 6.80
C LEU A 79 -1.80 0.26 7.74
N GLU A 80 -2.35 -0.68 8.49
CA GLU A 80 -1.56 -1.66 9.23
C GLU A 80 -0.83 -2.62 8.28
N ALA A 81 0.21 -3.29 8.79
CA ALA A 81 1.08 -4.13 7.96
C ALA A 81 0.34 -5.24 7.19
N GLY A 82 -0.70 -5.83 7.80
CA GLY A 82 -1.51 -6.85 7.13
C GLY A 82 -2.27 -6.28 5.92
N ASP A 83 -3.01 -5.20 6.13
CA ASP A 83 -3.83 -4.57 5.09
C ASP A 83 -2.97 -3.94 4.00
N LEU A 84 -1.87 -3.28 4.38
CA LEU A 84 -0.92 -2.72 3.43
C LEU A 84 -0.35 -3.82 2.53
N ARG A 85 0.06 -4.97 3.09
CA ARG A 85 0.56 -6.10 2.29
C ARG A 85 -0.50 -6.62 1.34
N ARG A 86 -1.74 -6.80 1.81
CA ARG A 86 -2.85 -7.29 0.97
C ARG A 86 -3.11 -6.35 -0.21
N VAL A 87 -3.26 -5.06 0.06
CA VAL A 87 -3.54 -4.05 -0.99
C VAL A 87 -2.39 -3.96 -1.99
N LEU A 88 -1.14 -3.89 -1.52
CA LEU A 88 0.01 -3.84 -2.42
C LEU A 88 0.18 -5.13 -3.22
N ALA A 89 -0.08 -6.30 -2.63
CA ALA A 89 -0.11 -7.55 -3.38
C ALA A 89 -1.17 -7.52 -4.48
N GLY A 90 -2.35 -6.94 -4.19
CA GLY A 90 -3.37 -6.64 -5.19
C GLY A 90 -2.85 -5.78 -6.33
N ARG A 91 -2.09 -4.72 -6.04
CA ARG A 91 -1.47 -3.90 -7.09
C ARG A 91 -0.54 -4.72 -7.98
N ALA A 92 0.30 -5.58 -7.41
CA ALA A 92 1.21 -6.43 -8.20
C ALA A 92 0.42 -7.39 -9.12
N LEU A 93 -0.67 -7.96 -8.62
CA LEU A 93 -1.54 -8.87 -9.36
C LEU A 93 -2.41 -8.16 -10.40
N TYR A 94 -2.72 -6.88 -10.20
CA TYR A 94 -3.61 -6.11 -11.08
C TYR A 94 -3.09 -6.05 -12.53
N ALA A 95 -1.76 -5.99 -12.70
CA ALA A 95 -1.11 -6.08 -14.01
C ALA A 95 -1.30 -7.44 -14.71
N ARG A 96 -1.63 -8.49 -13.95
CA ARG A 96 -1.73 -9.90 -14.37
C ARG A 96 -3.15 -10.46 -14.26
N ARG A 97 -4.16 -9.61 -14.08
CA ARG A 97 -5.59 -9.99 -13.96
C ARG A 97 -6.05 -10.94 -15.08
N THR A 98 -5.64 -10.67 -16.33
CA THR A 98 -6.03 -11.46 -17.49
C THR A 98 -5.38 -12.85 -17.48
N ALA A 99 -4.08 -12.95 -17.16
CA ALA A 99 -3.41 -14.23 -16.95
C ALA A 99 -4.01 -15.01 -15.76
N LEU A 100 -4.32 -14.33 -14.66
CA LEU A 100 -4.91 -14.98 -13.49
C LEU A 100 -6.30 -15.55 -13.78
N ALA A 101 -7.13 -14.82 -14.52
CA ALA A 101 -8.47 -15.26 -14.87
C ALA A 101 -8.50 -16.41 -15.88
N ARG A 102 -7.37 -16.66 -16.56
CA ARG A 102 -7.14 -17.83 -17.45
C ARG A 102 -6.36 -18.94 -16.77
N CYS A 103 -5.95 -18.76 -15.52
CA CYS A 103 -5.15 -19.74 -14.80
C CYS A 103 -6.01 -20.98 -14.49
N ILE A 104 -5.56 -22.13 -14.98
CA ILE A 104 -6.18 -23.44 -14.71
C ILE A 104 -5.40 -24.25 -13.67
N ASP A 105 -4.25 -23.75 -13.21
CA ASP A 105 -3.46 -24.40 -12.17
C ASP A 105 -4.14 -24.17 -10.81
N GLY A 106 -4.92 -25.17 -10.38
CA GLY A 106 -5.61 -25.16 -9.09
C GLY A 106 -4.66 -25.11 -7.89
N ALA A 107 -3.46 -25.69 -7.99
CA ALA A 107 -2.48 -25.65 -6.90
C ALA A 107 -1.91 -24.24 -6.73
N TYR A 108 -1.64 -23.54 -7.85
CA TYR A 108 -1.28 -22.13 -7.82
C TYR A 108 -2.39 -21.26 -7.22
N LEU A 109 -3.64 -21.42 -7.68
CA LEU A 109 -4.77 -20.63 -7.18
C LEU A 109 -5.05 -20.89 -5.69
N SER A 110 -4.88 -22.14 -5.22
CA SER A 110 -4.99 -22.49 -3.81
C SER A 110 -3.92 -21.78 -2.97
N ARG A 111 -2.65 -21.80 -3.40
CA ARG A 111 -1.57 -21.07 -2.72
C ARG A 111 -1.80 -19.57 -2.74
N LEU A 112 -2.26 -19.01 -3.86
CA LEU A 112 -2.55 -17.60 -3.97
C LEU A 112 -3.70 -17.20 -3.03
N ASN A 113 -4.80 -17.96 -3.01
CA ASN A 113 -5.91 -17.74 -2.09
C ASN A 113 -5.45 -17.79 -0.62
N ALA A 114 -4.59 -18.75 -0.27
CA ALA A 114 -4.03 -18.84 1.08
C ALA A 114 -3.15 -17.63 1.43
N ALA A 115 -2.46 -17.05 0.44
CA ALA A 115 -1.56 -15.92 0.66
C ALA A 115 -2.27 -14.56 0.71
N VAL A 116 -3.23 -14.30 -0.19
CA VAL A 116 -3.82 -12.94 -0.36
C VAL A 116 -5.32 -12.88 -0.06
N GLY A 117 -5.97 -14.01 0.15
CA GLY A 117 -7.40 -14.12 0.40
C GLY A 117 -8.23 -14.31 -0.87
N THR A 118 -9.37 -14.98 -0.71
CA THR A 118 -10.29 -15.34 -1.80
C THR A 118 -10.98 -14.15 -2.44
N ALA A 119 -11.27 -13.10 -1.66
CA ALA A 119 -11.89 -11.87 -2.16
C ALA A 119 -11.02 -11.19 -3.22
N LEU A 120 -9.72 -11.05 -2.96
CA LEU A 120 -8.78 -10.45 -3.90
C LEU A 120 -8.67 -11.28 -5.18
N VAL A 121 -8.50 -12.60 -5.06
CA VAL A 121 -8.38 -13.49 -6.23
C VAL A 121 -9.64 -13.44 -7.08
N SER A 122 -10.82 -13.47 -6.46
CA SER A 122 -12.12 -13.35 -7.15
C SER A 122 -12.24 -12.00 -7.88
N ALA A 123 -11.86 -10.91 -7.22
CA ALA A 123 -11.90 -9.59 -7.83
C ALA A 123 -10.93 -9.46 -9.03
N MET A 124 -9.72 -10.04 -8.92
CA MET A 124 -8.76 -10.05 -10.02
C MET A 124 -9.20 -10.94 -11.19
N ALA A 125 -9.95 -12.01 -10.92
CA ALA A 125 -10.48 -12.91 -11.93
C ALA A 125 -11.75 -12.37 -12.63
N ALA A 126 -12.38 -11.32 -12.09
CA ALA A 126 -13.57 -10.71 -12.67
C ALA A 126 -13.30 -10.18 -14.10
N ARG A 127 -14.23 -10.48 -15.01
CA ARG A 127 -14.03 -10.28 -16.46
C ARG A 127 -14.34 -8.87 -16.95
N ALA A 128 -14.87 -8.00 -16.08
CA ALA A 128 -15.52 -6.75 -16.49
C ALA A 128 -14.62 -5.77 -17.27
N ASP A 129 -13.30 -5.78 -17.11
CA ASP A 129 -12.41 -4.80 -17.76
C ASP A 129 -11.04 -5.36 -18.18
N TRP A 130 -10.98 -6.60 -18.69
CA TRP A 130 -9.70 -7.21 -19.07
C TRP A 130 -8.91 -6.31 -20.02
N GLN A 131 -7.77 -5.81 -19.54
CA GLN A 131 -6.81 -5.05 -20.32
C GLN A 131 -5.87 -6.01 -21.08
N PRO A 132 -5.24 -5.56 -22.18
CA PRO A 132 -4.17 -6.30 -22.83
C PRO A 132 -3.08 -6.62 -21.79
N ASP A 133 -2.79 -7.90 -21.60
CA ASP A 133 -1.72 -8.33 -20.71
C ASP A 133 -0.38 -8.01 -21.38
N ALA A 134 0.52 -7.36 -20.66
CA ALA A 134 1.89 -7.13 -21.13
C ALA A 134 2.66 -8.45 -21.38
N GLY A 135 2.10 -9.59 -20.95
CA GLY A 135 2.69 -10.91 -21.11
C GLY A 135 3.76 -11.19 -20.05
N GLY A 136 3.98 -12.47 -19.75
CA GLY A 136 4.96 -12.93 -18.76
C GLY A 136 4.38 -13.92 -17.74
N PRO A 137 5.25 -14.55 -16.93
CA PRO A 137 4.82 -15.53 -15.95
C PRO A 137 3.98 -14.90 -14.84
N LEU A 138 3.04 -15.68 -14.29
CA LEU A 138 2.36 -15.31 -13.05
C LEU A 138 3.40 -15.18 -11.92
N PRO A 139 3.27 -14.14 -11.07
CA PRO A 139 4.19 -13.94 -9.95
C PRO A 139 4.06 -15.08 -8.95
N ARG A 140 5.09 -15.30 -8.13
CA ARG A 140 5.00 -16.30 -7.06
C ARG A 140 3.92 -15.89 -6.04
N PRO A 141 3.10 -16.82 -5.53
CA PRO A 141 2.01 -16.54 -4.60
C PRO A 141 2.54 -16.33 -3.16
N GLU A 142 3.51 -15.43 -3.00
CA GLU A 142 4.12 -15.07 -1.72
C GLU A 142 3.71 -13.64 -1.37
N LEU A 143 2.86 -13.48 -0.34
CA LEU A 143 2.27 -12.19 0.04
C LEU A 143 3.33 -11.09 0.19
N GLN A 144 4.44 -11.41 0.84
CA GLN A 144 5.53 -10.46 1.08
C GLN A 144 6.20 -10.01 -0.22
N ALA A 145 6.52 -10.93 -1.13
CA ALA A 145 7.13 -10.60 -2.41
C ALA A 145 6.18 -9.79 -3.30
N LEU A 146 4.89 -10.16 -3.31
CA LEU A 146 3.84 -9.45 -4.03
C LEU A 146 3.66 -8.02 -3.49
N ALA A 147 3.65 -7.84 -2.16
CA ALA A 147 3.53 -6.52 -1.54
C ALA A 147 4.69 -5.59 -1.92
N HIS A 148 5.93 -6.11 -1.92
CA HIS A 148 7.08 -5.33 -2.38
C HIS A 148 6.97 -4.95 -3.85
N ALA A 149 6.60 -5.90 -4.71
CA ALA A 149 6.41 -5.64 -6.13
C ALA A 149 5.33 -4.57 -6.38
N GLY A 150 4.24 -4.61 -5.60
CA GLY A 150 3.17 -3.61 -5.66
C GLY A 150 3.63 -2.21 -5.25
N LEU A 151 4.42 -2.11 -4.18
CA LEU A 151 5.00 -0.83 -3.76
C LEU A 151 5.95 -0.27 -4.82
N VAL A 152 6.82 -1.12 -5.37
CA VAL A 152 7.73 -0.73 -6.47
C VAL A 152 6.93 -0.25 -7.68
N ALA A 153 5.83 -0.94 -8.02
CA ALA A 153 4.97 -0.52 -9.12
C ALA A 153 4.34 0.87 -8.88
N LEU A 154 3.72 1.12 -7.72
CA LEU A 154 3.13 2.43 -7.42
C LEU A 154 4.16 3.57 -7.45
N VAL A 155 5.35 3.33 -6.90
CA VAL A 155 6.45 4.30 -6.91
C VAL A 155 6.96 4.54 -8.34
N SER A 156 7.18 3.47 -9.10
CA SER A 156 7.65 3.56 -10.49
C SER A 156 6.61 4.19 -11.40
N ASP A 157 5.33 4.06 -11.07
CA ASP A 157 4.25 4.69 -11.82
C ASP A 157 4.03 6.17 -11.46
N GLY A 158 4.76 6.70 -10.45
CA GLY A 158 4.59 8.06 -9.96
C GLY A 158 3.36 8.30 -9.08
N TRP A 159 2.68 7.23 -8.63
CA TRP A 159 1.51 7.33 -7.75
C TRP A 159 1.89 7.50 -6.28
N LEU A 160 3.13 7.16 -5.91
CA LEU A 160 3.71 7.46 -4.61
C LEU A 160 4.96 8.30 -4.85
N THR A 161 4.92 9.55 -4.41
CA THR A 161 5.96 10.54 -4.67
C THR A 161 6.63 11.03 -3.39
N ASP A 162 5.91 11.03 -2.26
CA ASP A 162 6.47 11.48 -0.99
C ASP A 162 7.49 10.47 -0.40
N PRO A 163 8.76 10.84 -0.23
CA PRO A 163 9.79 9.93 0.26
C PRO A 163 9.53 9.40 1.68
N SER A 164 8.90 10.20 2.55
CA SER A 164 8.63 9.82 3.94
C SER A 164 7.55 8.75 3.99
N LEU A 165 6.48 8.90 3.20
CA LEU A 165 5.42 7.90 3.09
C LEU A 165 5.91 6.61 2.44
N ILE A 166 6.73 6.70 1.39
CA ILE A 166 7.35 5.51 0.76
C ILE A 166 8.23 4.78 1.79
N ARG A 167 9.04 5.52 2.56
CA ARG A 167 9.88 4.94 3.60
C ARG A 167 9.05 4.29 4.70
N LEU A 168 7.99 4.94 5.17
CA LEU A 168 7.06 4.40 6.16
C LEU A 168 6.41 3.09 5.68
N MET A 169 5.98 3.04 4.42
CA MET A 169 5.45 1.81 3.81
C MET A 169 6.50 0.71 3.74
N ARG A 170 7.74 1.01 3.30
CA ARG A 170 8.84 0.03 3.27
C ARG A 170 9.12 -0.57 4.65
N MET A 171 9.22 0.28 5.66
CA MET A 171 9.39 -0.15 7.06
C MET A 171 8.22 -1.01 7.54
N THR A 172 6.98 -0.62 7.18
CA THR A 172 5.78 -1.39 7.51
C THR A 172 5.78 -2.78 6.87
N LEU A 173 6.37 -2.90 5.68
CA LEU A 173 6.57 -4.19 5.04
C LEU A 173 7.71 -5.00 5.67
N GLY A 174 8.66 -4.37 6.37
CA GLY A 174 9.93 -5.01 6.76
C GLY A 174 10.93 -5.06 5.61
N ALA A 175 10.81 -4.13 4.67
CA ALA A 175 11.75 -3.93 3.57
C ALA A 175 12.89 -2.99 3.99
N ALA A 176 14.06 -3.13 3.35
CA ALA A 176 15.12 -2.15 3.50
C ALA A 176 14.60 -0.73 3.11
N PRO A 177 14.94 0.33 3.87
CA PRO A 177 14.45 1.69 3.60
C PRO A 177 14.94 2.24 2.26
N THR A 178 16.07 1.73 1.79
CA THR A 178 16.79 2.19 0.61
C THR A 178 16.36 1.41 -0.63
N GLY A 179 15.75 2.11 -1.58
CA GLY A 179 15.45 1.61 -2.91
C GLY A 179 15.38 2.80 -3.86
N ARG A 180 16.18 2.77 -4.93
CA ARG A 180 16.22 3.83 -5.94
C ARG A 180 14.85 3.94 -6.60
N VAL A 181 14.32 5.16 -6.61
CA VAL A 181 13.11 5.52 -7.36
C VAL A 181 13.58 5.92 -8.75
N GLY A 182 13.21 5.13 -9.77
CA GLY A 182 13.41 5.51 -11.16
C GLY A 182 12.48 6.67 -11.54
N PRO A 183 12.69 7.33 -12.70
CA PRO A 183 11.76 8.34 -13.18
C PRO A 183 10.35 7.75 -13.32
N PRO A 184 9.29 8.47 -12.90
CA PRO A 184 7.93 7.95 -12.91
C PRO A 184 7.45 7.74 -14.34
N ALA A 185 6.97 6.54 -14.64
CA ALA A 185 6.20 6.26 -15.85
C ALA A 185 4.72 6.36 -15.49
N LEU A 186 4.06 7.46 -15.78
CA LEU A 186 2.63 7.63 -15.47
C LEU A 186 1.81 6.58 -16.22
N THR A 187 1.50 5.46 -15.56
CA THR A 187 0.67 4.40 -16.15
C THR A 187 -0.77 4.52 -15.64
N PRO A 188 -1.78 4.32 -16.51
CA PRO A 188 -3.18 4.33 -16.11
C PRO A 188 -3.56 3.11 -15.26
N LEU A 189 -2.66 2.13 -15.15
CA LEU A 189 -2.90 0.88 -14.43
C LEU A 189 -2.96 1.11 -12.91
N SER A 190 -2.06 1.92 -12.37
CA SER A 190 -2.08 2.29 -10.95
C SER A 190 -3.31 3.13 -10.59
N GLU A 191 -3.74 4.02 -11.48
CA GLU A 191 -4.99 4.78 -11.33
C GLU A 191 -6.20 3.87 -11.21
N SER A 192 -6.33 2.95 -12.17
CA SER A 192 -7.43 2.00 -12.25
C SER A 192 -7.46 1.11 -11.01
N PHE A 193 -6.28 0.65 -10.57
CA PHE A 193 -6.15 -0.14 -9.35
C PHE A 193 -6.62 0.66 -8.12
N ILE A 194 -6.07 1.86 -7.89
CA ILE A 194 -6.40 2.69 -6.71
C ILE A 194 -7.89 3.03 -6.68
N THR A 195 -8.50 3.26 -7.84
CA THR A 195 -9.95 3.49 -7.95
C THR A 195 -10.77 2.25 -7.62
N ALA A 196 -10.26 1.05 -7.93
CA ALA A 196 -10.93 -0.22 -7.63
C ALA A 196 -10.75 -0.70 -6.17
N VAL A 197 -9.76 -0.16 -5.42
CA VAL A 197 -9.46 -0.60 -4.04
C VAL A 197 -10.69 -0.67 -3.14
N PRO A 198 -11.59 0.33 -3.08
CA PRO A 198 -12.77 0.28 -2.18
C PRO A 198 -13.74 -0.84 -2.53
N SER A 199 -13.82 -1.22 -3.81
CA SER A 199 -14.65 -2.34 -4.26
C SER A 199 -14.00 -3.69 -3.97
N ILE A 200 -12.67 -3.76 -4.00
CA ILE A 200 -11.90 -4.99 -3.71
C ILE A 200 -11.81 -5.23 -2.19
N TYR A 201 -11.68 -4.16 -1.41
CA TYR A 201 -11.53 -4.17 0.05
C TYR A 201 -12.57 -3.21 0.69
N PRO A 202 -13.84 -3.63 0.80
CA PRO A 202 -14.90 -2.79 1.36
C PRO A 202 -14.60 -2.32 2.79
N GLU A 203 -13.85 -3.11 3.56
CA GLU A 203 -13.39 -2.77 4.91
C GLU A 203 -12.46 -1.54 4.95
N LEU A 204 -11.85 -1.19 3.82
CA LEU A 204 -10.95 -0.04 3.67
C LEU A 204 -11.63 1.16 2.98
N SER A 205 -12.91 1.07 2.63
CA SER A 205 -13.66 2.14 1.94
C SER A 205 -13.56 3.50 2.62
N TRP A 206 -13.54 3.52 3.95
CA TRP A 206 -13.39 4.73 4.77
C TRP A 206 -12.13 5.56 4.46
N LEU A 207 -11.09 4.96 3.84
CA LEU A 207 -9.87 5.67 3.43
C LEU A 207 -10.03 6.38 2.09
N PHE A 208 -10.96 5.97 1.24
CA PHE A 208 -10.99 6.40 -0.15
C PHE A 208 -12.15 7.34 -0.49
N GLY A 209 -13.11 7.51 0.43
CA GLY A 209 -14.27 8.40 0.28
C GLY A 209 -15.45 7.63 -0.27
#